data_AF-A0A5C4VZ97-F1
#
_entry.id   AF-A0A5C4VZ97-F1
#
_cell.length_a   1.000
_cell.length_b   1.000
_cell.length_c   1.000
_cell.angle_alpha   90.00
_cell.angle_beta   90.00
_cell.angle_gamma   90.00
#
_symmetry.space_group_name_H-M   'P 1'
#
loop_
_entity.id
_entity.type
_entity.pdbx_description
1 polymer ?
#
loop_
_entity_poly.entity_id
_entity_poly.type
_entity_poly.pdbx_seq_one_letter_code
_entity_poly.pdbx_strand_id
1 'polypeptide(L)'
;MIGELITAILPLSSDDGAIWLLAAGPAGGVATYWAVHRYYRNTDKSHHFERDTIIEGQPVQGGEDKVGHISKTRDSGIDGDNSGNFRQRVQRVQ
;
A
#
# COMPACT_ATOMS: atom_id res chain seq x y z
N MET A 1 32.75 -15.37 -14.96
CA MET A 1 31.73 -14.29 -14.93
C MET A 1 32.20 -13.00 -15.60
N ILE A 2 33.34 -12.42 -15.22
CA ILE A 2 33.81 -11.18 -15.86
C ILE A 2 34.18 -11.39 -17.35
N GLY A 3 34.80 -12.53 -17.70
CA GLY A 3 35.12 -12.86 -19.09
C GLY A 3 33.88 -12.96 -19.99
N GLU A 4 32.82 -13.63 -19.53
CA GLU A 4 31.53 -13.74 -20.21
C GLU A 4 30.89 -12.36 -20.47
N LEU A 5 30.99 -11.46 -19.49
CA LEU A 5 30.45 -10.09 -19.60
C LEU A 5 31.18 -9.30 -20.69
N ILE A 6 32.51 -9.43 -20.77
CA ILE A 6 33.31 -8.75 -21.80
C ILE A 6 32.95 -9.29 -23.18
N THR A 7 32.81 -10.60 -23.35
CA THR A 7 32.40 -11.23 -24.61
C THR A 7 31.00 -10.78 -25.05
N ALA A 8 30.09 -10.55 -24.10
CA ALA A 8 28.74 -10.07 -24.38
C ALA A 8 28.67 -8.58 -24.74
N ILE A 9 29.54 -7.74 -24.17
CA ILE A 9 29.53 -6.28 -24.38
C ILE A 9 30.28 -5.87 -25.67
N LEU A 10 31.36 -6.57 -26.00
CA LEU A 10 32.19 -6.30 -27.17
C LEU A 10 31.42 -6.15 -28.50
N PRO A 11 30.43 -6.99 -28.84
CA PRO A 11 29.66 -6.83 -30.08
C PRO A 11 28.71 -5.62 -30.05
N LEU A 12 28.29 -5.16 -28.87
CA LEU A 12 27.46 -3.95 -28.74
C LEU A 12 28.27 -2.65 -28.85
N SER A 13 29.60 -2.69 -28.74
CA SER A 13 30.45 -1.51 -28.97
C SER A 13 30.66 -1.17 -30.46
N SER A 14 30.03 -1.92 -31.38
CA SER A 14 29.96 -1.58 -32.80
C SER A 14 28.98 -0.42 -33.07
N ASP A 15 29.08 0.24 -34.23
CA ASP A 15 28.27 1.44 -34.56
C ASP A 15 26.75 1.22 -34.39
N ASP A 16 26.24 0.02 -34.69
CA ASP A 16 24.82 -0.32 -34.54
C ASP A 16 24.40 -0.57 -33.08
N GLY A 17 25.32 -1.01 -32.21
CA GLY A 17 25.05 -1.35 -30.82
C GLY A 17 25.34 -0.22 -29.82
N ALA A 18 26.18 0.75 -30.20
CA ALA A 18 26.68 1.78 -29.30
C ALA A 18 25.57 2.61 -28.67
N ILE A 19 24.48 2.87 -29.41
CA ILE A 19 23.32 3.61 -28.90
C ILE A 19 22.60 2.85 -27.78
N TRP A 20 22.55 1.52 -27.87
CA TRP A 20 21.92 0.66 -26.86
C TRP A 20 22.78 0.58 -25.60
N LEU A 21 24.10 0.52 -25.73
CA LEU A 21 25.01 0.62 -24.58
C LEU A 21 24.88 1.97 -23.87
N LEU A 22 24.81 3.06 -24.64
CA LEU A 22 24.61 4.39 -24.08
C LEU A 22 23.26 4.50 -23.34
N ALA A 23 22.20 3.92 -23.92
CA ALA A 23 20.86 3.91 -23.32
C ALA A 23 20.78 3.03 -22.06
N ALA A 24 21.62 2.00 -21.92
CA ALA A 24 21.56 1.05 -20.81
C ALA A 24 21.71 1.72 -19.43
N GLY A 25 22.55 2.76 -19.32
CA GLY A 25 22.72 3.51 -18.08
C GLY A 25 21.46 4.27 -17.64
N PRO A 26 20.97 5.24 -18.45
CA PRO A 26 19.73 5.96 -18.17
C PRO A 26 18.51 5.02 -18.02
N ALA A 27 18.38 4.01 -18.86
CA ALA A 27 17.30 3.03 -18.78
C ALA A 27 17.35 2.25 -17.46
N GLY A 28 18.54 1.79 -17.05
CA GLY A 28 18.74 1.10 -15.77
C GLY A 28 18.42 1.99 -14.57
N GLY A 29 18.81 3.27 -14.61
CA GLY A 29 18.49 4.25 -13.57
C GLY A 29 16.99 4.50 -13.42
N VAL A 30 16.31 4.77 -14.54
CA VAL A 30 14.85 4.97 -14.58
C VAL A 30 14.11 3.71 -14.12
N ALA A 31 14.52 2.53 -14.60
CA ALA A 31 13.92 1.26 -14.20
C ALA A 31 14.06 1.00 -12.71
N THR A 32 15.25 1.27 -12.13
CA THR A 32 15.51 1.09 -10.70
C THR A 32 14.65 2.04 -9.86
N TYR A 33 14.63 3.33 -10.20
CA TYR A 33 13.79 4.31 -9.51
C TYR A 33 12.32 3.90 -9.55
N TRP A 34 11.81 3.53 -10.72
CA TRP A 34 10.41 3.20 -10.91
C TRP A 34 10.02 1.91 -10.18
N ALA A 35 10.88 0.89 -10.18
CA ALA A 35 10.65 -0.34 -9.41
C ALA A 35 10.51 -0.06 -7.92
N VAL A 36 11.41 0.74 -7.34
CA VAL A 36 11.33 1.14 -5.92
C VAL A 36 10.10 2.00 -5.66
N HIS A 37 9.83 2.97 -6.54
CA HIS A 37 8.67 3.84 -6.43
C HIS A 37 7.37 3.03 -6.41
N ARG A 38 7.18 2.12 -7.37
CA ARG A 38 5.97 1.28 -7.46
C ARG A 38 5.84 0.34 -6.26
N TYR A 39 6.94 -0.25 -5.81
CA TYR A 39 6.94 -1.14 -4.64
C TYR A 39 6.48 -0.45 -3.36
N TYR A 40 6.92 0.80 -3.11
CA TYR A 40 6.60 1.52 -1.86
C TYR A 40 5.39 2.44 -1.96
N ARG A 41 5.15 3.08 -3.11
CA ARG A 41 4.04 4.01 -3.27
C ARG A 41 2.74 3.31 -3.62
N ASN A 42 2.77 2.01 -3.97
CA ASN A 42 1.59 1.24 -4.35
C ASN A 42 0.69 1.99 -5.34
N THR A 43 1.26 2.86 -6.17
CA THR A 43 0.53 3.73 -7.12
C THR A 43 -0.16 2.93 -8.21
N ASP A 44 0.22 1.66 -8.37
CA ASP A 44 -0.35 0.69 -9.28
C ASP A 44 -1.37 -0.27 -8.65
N LYS A 45 -1.58 -0.19 -7.34
CA LYS A 45 -2.51 -1.06 -6.62
C LYS A 45 -3.73 -0.25 -6.21
N SER A 46 -4.92 -0.72 -6.56
CA SER A 46 -6.13 -0.24 -5.90
C SER A 46 -6.12 -0.70 -4.44
N HIS A 47 -6.67 0.10 -3.54
CA HIS A 47 -6.83 -0.32 -2.15
C HIS A 47 -7.70 -1.60 -2.14
N HIS A 48 -7.22 -2.66 -1.49
CA HIS A 48 -7.93 -3.94 -1.35
C HIS A 48 -9.36 -3.80 -0.79
N PHE A 49 -9.63 -2.67 -0.12
CA PHE A 49 -10.93 -2.31 0.44
C PHE A 49 -12.04 -2.03 -0.59
N GLU A 50 -11.72 -1.89 -1.88
CA GLU A 50 -12.76 -1.70 -2.90
C GLU A 50 -13.58 -2.97 -3.19
N ARG A 51 -13.06 -4.17 -2.87
CA ARG A 51 -13.80 -5.43 -3.05
C ARG A 51 -14.36 -6.01 -1.76
N ASP A 52 -13.71 -5.74 -0.62
CA ASP A 52 -14.12 -6.31 0.67
C ASP A 52 -15.23 -5.51 1.38
N THR A 53 -15.58 -4.33 0.86
CA THR A 53 -16.66 -3.50 1.41
C THR A 53 -17.95 -3.64 0.61
N ILE A 54 -18.24 -4.82 0.07
CA ILE A 54 -19.62 -5.15 -0.33
C ILE A 54 -20.37 -5.39 0.98
N ILE A 55 -20.98 -4.33 1.50
CA ILE A 55 -21.89 -4.43 2.64
C ILE A 55 -23.14 -5.15 2.13
N GLU A 56 -23.18 -6.47 2.32
CA GLU A 56 -24.40 -7.23 2.15
C GLU A 56 -25.33 -6.84 3.29
N GLY A 57 -26.35 -6.03 2.99
CA GLY A 57 -27.32 -5.56 3.97
C GLY A 57 -28.08 -6.73 4.56
N GLN A 58 -27.66 -7.18 5.75
CA GLN A 58 -28.45 -8.13 6.52
C GLN A 58 -29.74 -7.46 6.97
N PRO A 59 -30.90 -8.14 6.89
CA PRO A 59 -32.13 -7.58 7.40
C PRO A 59 -31.96 -7.35 8.91
N VAL A 60 -32.02 -6.10 9.34
CA VAL A 60 -32.02 -5.74 10.76
C VAL A 60 -33.37 -6.18 11.33
N GLN A 61 -33.47 -7.44 11.74
CA GLN A 61 -34.64 -7.96 12.46
C GLN A 61 -34.41 -7.80 13.96
N GLY A 62 -35.12 -6.84 14.53
CA GLY A 62 -35.12 -6.54 15.94
C GLY A 62 -35.91 -5.26 16.16
N GLY A 63 -36.86 -5.27 17.09
CA GLY A 63 -37.50 -4.04 17.52
C GLY A 63 -36.44 -3.14 18.16
N GLU A 64 -36.39 -1.87 17.76
CA GLU A 64 -35.52 -0.90 18.41
C GLU A 64 -36.09 -0.55 19.79
N ASP A 65 -35.49 -1.10 20.85
CA ASP A 65 -35.75 -0.64 22.21
C ASP A 65 -34.84 0.56 22.50
N LYS A 66 -35.43 1.76 22.49
CA LYS A 66 -34.73 2.99 22.84
C LYS A 66 -34.41 3.00 24.35
N VAL A 67 -33.20 2.54 24.70
CA VAL A 67 -32.71 2.46 26.09
C VAL A 67 -32.21 3.80 26.67
N GLY A 68 -32.20 4.88 25.90
CA GLY A 68 -31.77 6.19 26.40
C GLY A 68 -31.92 7.34 25.41
N HIS A 69 -31.77 8.56 25.91
CA HIS A 69 -31.72 9.78 25.11
C HIS A 69 -30.81 10.80 25.78
N ILE A 70 -29.76 11.22 25.09
CA ILE A 70 -28.88 12.31 25.52
C ILE A 70 -29.20 13.53 24.66
N SER A 71 -29.65 14.61 25.29
CA SER A 71 -30.01 15.85 24.61
C SER A 71 -28.90 16.91 24.66
N LYS A 72 -27.96 16.79 25.61
CA LYS A 72 -26.81 17.68 25.80
C LYS A 72 -25.66 16.92 26.44
N THR A 73 -24.49 16.97 25.82
CA THR A 73 -23.21 16.51 26.41
C THR A 73 -22.46 17.74 26.90
N ARG A 74 -22.12 17.78 28.20
CA ARG A 74 -21.18 18.79 28.75
C ARG A 74 -19.76 18.26 28.86
N ASP A 75 -19.59 16.94 28.77
CA ASP A 75 -18.29 16.32 28.82
C ASP A 75 -17.51 16.56 27.53
N SER A 76 -16.24 16.93 27.70
CA SER A 76 -15.29 17.10 26.61
C SER A 76 -14.76 15.77 26.08
N GLY A 77 -15.15 14.64 26.69
CA GLY A 77 -14.67 13.32 26.37
C GLY A 77 -15.75 12.25 26.56
N ILE A 78 -15.51 11.08 25.97
CA ILE A 78 -16.37 9.91 26.12
C ILE A 78 -15.82 9.09 27.29
N ASP A 79 -16.70 8.64 28.19
CA ASP A 79 -16.31 7.71 29.25
C ASP A 79 -15.76 6.42 28.62
N GLY A 80 -14.50 6.09 28.94
CA GLY A 80 -13.78 4.98 28.34
C GLY A 80 -13.09 5.31 27.00
N ASP A 81 -12.88 6.59 26.68
CA ASP A 81 -12.05 6.99 25.55
C ASP A 81 -10.66 6.35 25.62
N ASN A 82 -10.26 5.75 24.50
CA ASN A 82 -8.99 5.04 24.33
C ASN A 82 -8.04 5.76 23.37
N SER A 83 -8.29 7.04 23.08
CA SER A 83 -7.47 7.89 22.21
C SER A 83 -5.99 7.99 22.63
N GLY A 84 -5.66 7.79 23.91
CA GLY A 84 -4.28 7.74 24.39
C GLY A 84 -3.66 6.34 24.43
N ASN A 85 -4.47 5.29 24.38
CA ASN A 85 -4.08 3.91 24.73
C ASN A 85 -4.49 2.91 23.65
N PHE A 86 -4.27 3.25 22.38
CA PHE A 86 -4.73 2.50 21.19
C PHE A 86 -4.52 0.98 21.23
N ARG A 87 -3.49 0.49 21.94
CA ARG A 87 -3.15 -0.93 22.04
C ARG A 87 -4.01 -1.73 23.03
N GLN A 88 -4.75 -1.09 23.93
CA GLN A 88 -5.58 -1.78 24.93
C GLN A 88 -6.76 -2.56 24.31
N ARG A 89 -7.23 -2.20 23.10
CA ARG A 89 -8.32 -2.90 22.43
C ARG A 89 -7.90 -4.16 21.67
N VAL A 90 -6.60 -4.43 21.53
CA VAL A 90 -6.12 -5.59 20.76
C VAL A 90 -5.73 -6.70 21.72
N GLN A 91 -6.72 -7.47 22.18
CA GLN A 91 -6.44 -8.80 22.69
C GLN A 91 -6.22 -9.72 21.49
N ARG A 92 -5.01 -10.25 21.34
CA ARG A 92 -4.80 -11.36 20.40
C ARG A 92 -5.58 -12.55 20.95
N VAL A 93 -6.57 -13.00 20.19
CA VAL A 93 -7.18 -14.32 20.40
C VAL A 93 -6.06 -15.35 20.20
N GLN A 94 -5.80 -16.17 21.22
CA GLN A 94 -4.93 -17.35 21.11
C GLN A 94 -5.75 -18.55 20.67
#